data_AF-A0A1S3JC50-F1
#
_entry.id   AF-A0A1S3JC50-F1
#
_cell.length_a   1.000
_cell.length_b   1.000
_cell.length_c   1.000
_cell.angle_alpha   90.00
_cell.angle_beta   90.00
_cell.angle_gamma   90.00
#
_symmetry.space_group_name_H-M   'P 1'
#
loop_
_entity.id
_entity.type
_entity.pdbx_description
1 polymer ?
#
loop_
_entity_poly.entity_id
_entity_poly.type
_entity_poly.pdbx_seq_one_letter_code
_entity_poly.pdbx_strand_id
1 'polypeptide(L)'
;MATSSFFCRIPYEPPTWALKLKKIPSSRVKLVHAETPIHEWKVPGVKAPFTLHVKRDDLTGSTLTGNKVRKLEFLLADALDKGCKHIITCAGMQSNHCRATAVASAQMGLKSHLVVRSKLKGDKWRRLVPHSSWWE
;
A
#
# COMPACT_ATOMS: atom_id res chain seq x y z
N MET A 1 -1.34 25.22 10.94
CA MET A 1 -1.68 23.88 10.43
C MET A 1 -1.44 23.87 8.93
N ALA A 2 -0.30 23.32 8.48
CA ALA A 2 0.00 23.25 7.05
C ALA A 2 -0.84 22.12 6.41
N THR A 3 -1.93 22.46 5.75
CA THR A 3 -2.63 21.54 4.85
C THR A 3 -1.75 21.34 3.62
N SER A 4 -0.84 20.37 3.74
CA SER A 4 0.08 19.97 2.67
C SER A 4 -0.72 19.53 1.44
N SER A 5 -0.63 20.33 0.38
CA SER A 5 -1.32 20.19 -0.90
C SER A 5 -0.81 19.04 -1.78
N PHE A 6 0.09 18.19 -1.26
CA PHE A 6 0.79 17.18 -2.06
C PHE A 6 -0.01 15.88 -2.28
N PHE A 7 -0.95 15.53 -1.38
CA PHE A 7 -1.80 14.35 -1.55
C PHE A 7 -3.16 14.76 -2.10
N CYS A 8 -3.16 15.09 -3.38
CA CYS A 8 -4.37 15.50 -4.08
C CYS A 8 -5.24 14.28 -4.39
N ARG A 9 -6.48 14.33 -3.90
CA ARG A 9 -7.56 13.46 -4.35
C ARG A 9 -7.90 13.82 -5.79
N ILE A 10 -7.91 12.83 -6.68
CA ILE A 10 -8.17 13.01 -8.10
C ILE A 10 -9.37 12.14 -8.54
N PRO A 11 -10.14 12.59 -9.54
CA PRO A 11 -11.15 11.74 -10.17
C PRO A 11 -10.54 10.44 -10.70
N TYR A 12 -11.32 9.37 -10.70
CA TYR A 12 -10.92 8.10 -11.30
C TYR A 12 -11.88 7.73 -12.42
N GLU A 13 -11.33 7.61 -13.62
CA GLU A 13 -12.04 7.06 -14.77
C GLU A 13 -11.69 5.57 -14.91
N PRO A 14 -12.66 4.66 -14.73
CA PRO A 14 -12.41 3.25 -14.89
C PRO A 14 -12.13 2.90 -16.36
N PRO A 15 -11.20 1.96 -16.64
CA PRO A 15 -11.07 1.42 -17.99
C PRO A 15 -12.34 0.69 -18.40
N THR A 16 -12.60 0.60 -19.70
CA THR A 16 -13.85 0.07 -20.27
C THR A 16 -14.21 -1.34 -19.75
N TRP A 17 -13.21 -2.20 -19.54
CA TRP A 17 -13.43 -3.55 -19.00
C TRP A 17 -13.92 -3.54 -17.54
N ALA A 18 -13.60 -2.49 -16.76
CA ALA A 18 -13.96 -2.37 -15.35
C ALA A 18 -15.37 -1.82 -15.13
N LEU A 19 -16.03 -1.30 -16.17
CA LEU A 19 -17.41 -0.79 -16.10
C LEU A 19 -18.43 -1.86 -15.66
N LYS A 20 -18.08 -3.14 -15.79
CA LYS A 20 -18.91 -4.27 -15.36
C LYS A 20 -18.84 -4.54 -13.85
N LEU A 21 -17.95 -3.87 -13.12
CA LEU A 21 -17.79 -4.07 -11.68
C LEU A 21 -18.93 -3.40 -10.90
N LYS A 22 -19.42 -4.08 -9.85
CA LYS A 22 -20.53 -3.58 -9.03
C LYS A 22 -20.20 -2.32 -8.22
N LYS A 23 -18.93 -2.11 -7.88
CA LYS A 23 -18.46 -0.99 -7.06
C LYS A 23 -17.25 -0.37 -7.73
N ILE A 24 -17.48 0.74 -8.42
CA ILE A 24 -16.45 1.51 -9.08
C ILE A 24 -16.20 2.75 -8.23
N PRO A 25 -14.97 2.97 -7.74
CA PRO A 25 -14.62 4.20 -7.05
C PRO A 25 -14.80 5.41 -7.98
N SER A 26 -15.29 6.54 -7.48
CA SER A 26 -15.37 7.79 -8.25
C SER A 26 -14.06 8.58 -8.21
N SER A 27 -13.17 8.25 -7.27
CA SER A 27 -11.92 8.95 -7.04
C SER A 27 -10.85 8.03 -6.47
N ARG A 28 -9.62 8.57 -6.45
CA ARG A 28 -8.49 7.97 -5.77
C ARG A 28 -7.57 9.06 -5.25
N VAL A 29 -6.75 8.75 -4.25
CA VAL A 29 -5.61 9.59 -3.91
C VAL A 29 -4.42 9.25 -4.81
N LYS A 30 -3.57 10.22 -5.13
CA LYS A 30 -2.35 9.96 -5.91
C LYS A 30 -1.21 9.52 -4.98
N LEU A 31 -0.91 8.23 -4.94
CA LEU A 31 0.18 7.63 -4.16
C LEU A 31 1.23 6.92 -5.02
N VAL A 32 0.83 6.36 -6.18
CA VAL A 32 1.75 5.54 -7.00
C VAL A 32 2.14 6.23 -8.30
N HIS A 33 3.36 5.91 -8.74
CA HIS A 33 3.68 5.91 -10.17
C HIS A 33 2.97 4.73 -10.82
N ALA A 34 1.83 4.99 -11.47
CA ALA A 34 0.91 3.95 -11.93
C ALA A 34 1.53 3.04 -13.01
N GLU A 35 2.32 3.63 -13.91
CA GLU A 35 2.92 2.96 -15.06
C GLU A 35 4.33 2.45 -14.73
N THR A 36 4.40 1.45 -13.85
CA THR A 36 5.67 0.77 -13.59
C THR A 36 6.14 0.00 -14.83
N PRO A 37 7.45 -0.11 -15.09
CA PRO A 37 7.92 -0.74 -16.30
C PRO A 37 7.67 -2.25 -16.30
N ILE A 38 7.60 -2.83 -17.49
CA ILE A 38 7.65 -4.28 -17.71
C ILE A 38 9.02 -4.59 -18.30
N HIS A 39 9.82 -5.36 -17.58
CA HIS A 39 11.16 -5.74 -18.04
C HIS A 39 11.14 -7.17 -18.54
N GLU A 40 11.71 -7.40 -19.73
CA GLU A 40 12.10 -8.76 -20.10
C GLU A 40 13.14 -9.27 -19.11
N TRP A 41 13.00 -10.52 -18.68
CA TRP A 41 13.97 -11.16 -17.79
C TRP A 41 14.48 -12.46 -18.39
N LYS A 42 15.78 -12.47 -18.73
CA LYS A 42 16.51 -13.67 -19.15
C LYS A 42 17.04 -14.37 -17.92
N VAL A 43 16.36 -15.44 -17.49
CA VAL A 43 16.76 -16.20 -16.31
C VAL A 43 18.04 -16.98 -16.63
N PRO A 44 19.14 -16.77 -15.87
CA PRO A 44 20.39 -17.48 -16.11
C PRO A 44 20.19 -19.00 -16.03
N GLY A 45 20.73 -19.72 -17.02
CA GLY A 45 20.66 -21.19 -17.07
C GLY A 45 19.32 -21.78 -17.53
N VAL A 46 18.30 -20.97 -17.83
CA VAL A 46 17.00 -21.45 -18.30
C VAL A 46 16.89 -21.24 -19.81
N LYS A 47 16.80 -22.33 -20.57
CA LYS A 47 16.37 -22.30 -21.98
C LYS A 47 14.85 -22.48 -22.01
N ALA A 48 14.13 -21.40 -22.27
CA ALA A 48 12.67 -21.40 -22.32
C ALA A 48 12.19 -21.17 -23.76
N PRO A 49 11.14 -21.88 -24.23
CA PRO A 49 10.46 -21.58 -25.50
C PRO A 49 9.54 -20.34 -25.40
N PHE A 50 9.68 -19.53 -24.35
CA PHE A 50 8.85 -18.36 -24.07
C PHE A 50 9.69 -17.18 -23.60
N THR A 51 9.17 -15.97 -23.78
CA THR A 51 9.77 -14.73 -23.26
C THR A 51 9.17 -14.40 -21.90
N LEU A 52 10.01 -14.33 -20.87
CA LEU A 52 9.58 -13.95 -19.53
C LEU A 52 9.63 -12.42 -19.36
N HIS A 53 8.54 -11.86 -18.86
CA HIS A 53 8.43 -10.44 -18.54
C HIS A 53 8.04 -10.25 -17.08
N VAL A 54 8.59 -9.20 -16.45
CA VAL A 54 8.36 -8.86 -15.04
C VAL A 54 7.78 -7.45 -14.95
N LYS A 55 6.54 -7.35 -14.48
CA LYS A 55 5.94 -6.06 -14.11
C LYS A 55 6.55 -5.57 -12.79
N ARG A 56 7.28 -4.46 -12.84
CA ARG A 56 8.07 -3.91 -11.72
C ARG A 56 7.22 -3.10 -10.73
N ASP A 57 6.22 -3.73 -10.15
CA ASP A 57 5.35 -3.10 -9.14
C ASP A 57 6.07 -2.73 -7.84
N ASP A 58 7.30 -3.17 -7.64
CA ASP A 58 8.19 -2.66 -6.61
C ASP A 58 8.57 -1.19 -6.81
N LEU A 59 8.50 -0.67 -8.05
CA LEU A 59 8.85 0.70 -8.42
C LEU A 59 7.68 1.70 -8.35
N THR A 60 6.61 1.39 -7.61
CA THR A 60 5.44 2.28 -7.48
C THR A 60 5.71 3.57 -6.70
N GLY A 61 6.82 3.66 -5.94
CA GLY A 61 7.22 4.84 -5.16
C GLY A 61 8.25 4.49 -4.07
N SER A 62 9.08 5.43 -3.63
CA SER A 62 10.26 5.13 -2.78
C SER A 62 9.93 4.62 -1.37
N THR A 63 8.94 5.20 -0.70
CA THR A 63 8.49 4.76 0.65
C THR A 63 7.27 3.85 0.58
N LEU A 64 6.49 3.97 -0.50
CA LEU A 64 5.30 3.22 -0.83
C LEU A 64 5.59 2.29 -2.03
N THR A 65 6.38 1.24 -1.78
CA THR A 65 6.73 0.23 -2.78
C THR A 65 5.72 -0.92 -2.81
N GLY A 66 5.55 -1.52 -3.99
CA GLY A 66 4.82 -2.77 -4.16
C GLY A 66 3.34 -2.61 -4.51
N ASN A 67 2.76 -3.72 -4.95
CA ASN A 67 1.39 -3.78 -5.46
C ASN A 67 0.29 -3.35 -4.44
N LYS A 68 0.58 -3.32 -3.13
CA LYS A 68 -0.43 -2.99 -2.10
C LYS A 68 -0.85 -1.53 -2.14
N VAL A 69 0.00 -0.64 -2.65
CA VAL A 69 -0.28 0.79 -2.69
C VAL A 69 -1.34 1.11 -3.75
N ARG A 70 -1.40 0.34 -4.85
CA ARG A 70 -2.41 0.50 -5.91
C ARG A 70 -3.85 0.43 -5.38
N LYS A 71 -4.13 -0.51 -4.47
CA LYS A 71 -5.47 -0.61 -3.84
C LYS A 71 -5.69 0.46 -2.78
N LEU A 72 -4.63 0.88 -2.08
CA LEU A 72 -4.74 1.88 -1.03
C LEU A 72 -5.16 3.23 -1.59
N GLU A 73 -4.83 3.53 -2.85
CA GLU A 73 -5.27 4.77 -3.48
C GLU A 73 -6.79 4.97 -3.44
N PHE A 74 -7.54 3.89 -3.65
CA PHE A 74 -9.00 3.90 -3.65
C PHE A 74 -9.58 3.77 -2.24
N LEU A 75 -9.00 2.88 -1.42
CA LEU A 75 -9.49 2.64 -0.06
C LEU A 75 -9.32 3.87 0.84
N LEU A 76 -8.22 4.60 0.69
CA LEU A 76 -7.99 5.81 1.47
C LEU A 76 -8.82 6.98 0.95
N ALA A 77 -9.09 7.05 -0.36
CA ALA A 77 -10.03 8.04 -0.90
C ALA A 77 -11.45 7.84 -0.34
N ASP A 78 -11.95 6.60 -0.31
CA ASP A 78 -13.25 6.26 0.29
C ASP A 78 -13.28 6.55 1.81
N ALA A 79 -12.18 6.26 2.53
CA ALA A 79 -12.09 6.61 3.95
C ALA A 79 -12.15 8.12 4.20
N LEU A 80 -11.49 8.92 3.35
CA LEU A 80 -11.54 10.37 3.41
C LEU A 80 -12.95 10.91 3.10
N ASP A 81 -13.65 10.32 2.12
CA ASP A 81 -15.05 10.68 1.81
C ASP A 81 -15.98 10.50 2.99
N LYS A 82 -15.79 9.39 3.71
CA LYS A 82 -16.58 9.04 4.88
C LYS A 82 -16.16 9.80 6.13
N GLY A 83 -15.20 10.73 6.03
CA GLY A 83 -14.68 11.50 7.16
C GLY A 83 -13.96 10.66 8.21
N CYS A 84 -13.48 9.45 7.85
CA CYS A 84 -12.79 8.57 8.76
C CYS A 84 -11.49 9.23 9.28
N LYS A 85 -11.14 8.92 10.53
CA LYS A 85 -9.89 9.40 11.17
C LYS A 85 -8.89 8.28 11.46
N HIS A 86 -9.36 7.04 11.42
CA HIS A 86 -8.60 5.86 11.79
C HIS A 86 -8.65 4.80 10.69
N ILE A 87 -7.50 4.24 10.36
CA ILE A 87 -7.36 3.11 9.45
C ILE A 87 -6.85 1.91 10.24
N ILE A 88 -7.59 0.81 10.22
CA ILE A 88 -7.19 -0.43 10.89
C ILE A 88 -6.89 -1.49 9.84
N THR A 89 -5.75 -2.17 9.95
CA THR A 89 -5.43 -3.32 9.10
C THR A 89 -4.68 -4.40 9.88
N CYS A 90 -4.65 -5.61 9.35
CA CYS A 90 -3.96 -6.74 9.94
C CYS A 90 -3.09 -7.48 8.92
N ALA A 91 -1.92 -7.95 9.36
CA ALA A 91 -1.03 -8.78 8.54
C ALA A 91 0.04 -9.50 9.40
N GLY A 92 1.04 -10.10 8.78
CA GLY A 92 2.19 -10.69 9.48
C GLY A 92 3.28 -9.67 9.86
N MET A 93 4.26 -10.12 10.68
CA MET A 93 5.37 -9.30 11.20
C MET A 93 6.09 -8.43 10.15
N GLN A 94 6.48 -9.00 9.01
CA GLN A 94 7.24 -8.29 7.96
C GLN A 94 6.34 -7.79 6.82
N SER A 95 5.12 -7.37 7.15
CA SER A 95 4.12 -7.05 6.15
C SER A 95 4.40 -5.73 5.43
N ASN A 96 4.68 -5.82 4.13
CA ASN A 96 4.66 -4.69 3.21
C ASN A 96 3.31 -3.95 3.21
N HIS A 97 2.19 -4.67 3.45
CA HIS A 97 0.87 -4.03 3.55
C HIS A 97 0.78 -3.11 4.76
N CYS A 98 1.19 -3.58 5.94
CA CYS A 98 1.14 -2.78 7.16
C CYS A 98 2.03 -1.55 7.05
N ARG A 99 3.25 -1.70 6.53
CA ARG A 99 4.16 -0.58 6.28
C ARG A 99 3.53 0.45 5.32
N ALA A 100 3.03 -0.01 4.17
CA ALA A 100 2.41 0.88 3.18
C ALA A 100 1.17 1.59 3.74
N THR A 101 0.30 0.89 4.48
CA THR A 101 -0.89 1.48 5.10
C THR A 101 -0.51 2.56 6.12
N ALA A 102 0.47 2.29 6.98
CA ALA A 102 0.91 3.27 7.98
C ALA A 102 1.48 4.54 7.35
N VAL A 103 2.38 4.39 6.37
CA VAL A 103 2.98 5.53 5.65
C VAL A 103 1.91 6.33 4.91
N ALA A 104 1.04 5.67 4.14
CA ALA A 104 0.00 6.36 3.37
C ALA A 104 -1.07 7.02 4.26
N SER A 105 -1.40 6.41 5.41
CA SER A 105 -2.33 7.02 6.38
C SER A 105 -1.72 8.28 7.00
N ALA A 106 -0.46 8.22 7.43
CA ALA A 106 0.24 9.35 8.02
C ALA A 106 0.35 10.53 7.05
N GLN A 107 0.63 10.26 5.77
CA GLN A 107 0.66 11.26 4.70
C GLN A 107 -0.66 12.04 4.53
N MET A 108 -1.79 11.43 4.92
CA MET A 108 -3.13 12.03 4.82
C MET A 108 -3.66 12.54 6.17
N GLY A 109 -2.84 12.54 7.23
CA GLY A 109 -3.28 12.92 8.57
C GLY A 109 -4.25 11.93 9.22
N LEU A 110 -4.25 10.67 8.76
CA LEU A 110 -5.04 9.58 9.35
C LEU A 110 -4.20 8.79 10.36
N LYS A 111 -4.81 8.36 11.47
CA LYS A 111 -4.17 7.48 12.44
C LYS A 111 -4.28 6.03 11.98
N SER A 112 -3.15 5.32 11.83
CA SER A 112 -3.14 3.90 11.47
C SER A 112 -2.98 2.99 12.70
N HIS A 113 -3.78 1.94 12.79
CA HIS A 113 -3.67 0.87 13.78
C HIS A 113 -3.35 -0.45 13.09
N LEU A 114 -2.26 -1.09 13.50
CA LEU A 114 -1.74 -2.30 12.85
C LEU A 114 -1.87 -3.50 13.79
N VAL A 115 -2.70 -4.46 13.42
CA VAL A 115 -2.78 -5.75 14.11
C VAL A 115 -1.79 -6.72 13.47
N VAL A 116 -0.60 -6.83 14.06
CA VAL A 116 0.51 -7.60 13.52
C VAL A 116 0.55 -8.99 14.16
N ARG A 117 0.36 -10.03 13.34
CA ARG A 117 0.41 -11.43 13.77
C ARG A 117 1.82 -11.97 13.69
N SER A 118 2.24 -12.68 14.74
CA SER A 118 3.53 -13.36 14.83
C SER A 118 3.35 -14.84 15.16
N LYS A 119 4.24 -15.68 14.61
CA LYS A 119 4.38 -17.09 15.03
C LYS A 119 5.35 -17.24 16.23
N LEU A 120 5.95 -16.15 16.70
CA LEU A 120 6.83 -16.17 17.86
C LEU A 120 6.02 -16.61 19.09
N LYS A 121 6.47 -17.68 19.75
CA LYS A 121 5.89 -18.16 21.02
C LYS A 121 6.50 -17.39 22.20
N GLY A 122 5.68 -17.08 23.19
CA GLY A 122 6.07 -16.40 24.43
C GLY A 122 6.46 -14.93 24.22
N ASP A 123 7.12 -14.33 25.22
CA ASP A 123 7.52 -12.91 25.23
C ASP A 123 8.66 -12.55 24.25
N LYS A 124 8.99 -13.43 23.29
CA LYS A 124 10.09 -13.18 22.34
C LYS A 124 9.84 -11.97 21.43
N TRP A 125 8.59 -11.54 21.27
CA TRP A 125 8.25 -10.31 20.57
C TRP A 125 8.77 -9.05 21.29
N ARG A 126 8.91 -9.08 22.64
CA ARG A 126 9.44 -7.96 23.45
C ARG A 126 10.90 -7.62 23.14
N ARG A 127 11.65 -8.55 22.54
CA ARG A 127 13.02 -8.28 22.07
C ARG A 127 13.08 -7.49 20.76
N LEU A 128 11.97 -7.43 20.03
CA LEU A 128 11.89 -6.77 18.72
C LEU A 128 11.25 -5.37 18.81
N VAL A 129 10.67 -5.03 19.97
CA VAL A 129 10.06 -3.73 20.23
C VAL A 129 10.74 -3.16 21.48
N PRO A 130 11.65 -2.18 21.35
CA PRO A 130 12.28 -1.56 22.50
C PRO A 130 11.22 -1.02 23.46
N HIS A 131 11.37 -1.35 24.74
CA HIS A 131 10.32 -1.29 25.75
C HIS A 131 10.02 0.14 26.26
N SER A 132 10.53 1.19 25.62
CA SER A 132 10.79 2.45 26.32
C SER A 132 10.30 3.75 25.67
N SER A 133 9.15 3.82 24.96
CA SER A 133 8.43 5.11 24.74
C SER A 133 7.22 5.09 23.76
N TRP A 134 6.37 4.07 23.69
CA TRP A 134 5.21 4.12 22.76
C TRP A 134 3.88 4.53 23.41
N TRP A 135 3.86 4.74 24.73
CA TRP A 135 2.63 5.05 25.49
C TRP A 135 2.72 6.33 26.33
N GLU A 136 3.78 7.14 26.15
CA GLU A 136 3.88 8.50 26.70
C GLU A 136 3.60 9.54 25.63
#